data_AF-A0A383VMP1-F1
#
_entry.id   AF-A0A383VMP1-F1
#
_cell.length_a   1.000
_cell.length_b   1.000
_cell.length_c   1.000
_cell.angle_alpha   90.00
_cell.angle_beta   90.00
_cell.angle_gamma   90.00
#
_symmetry.space_group_name_H-M   'P 1'
#
loop_
_entity.id
_entity.type
_entity.pdbx_description
1 polymer ?
#
loop_
_entity_poly.entity_id
_entity_poly.type
_entity_poly.pdbx_seq_one_letter_code
_entity_poly.pdbx_strand_id
1 'polypeptide(L)'
;MALQQFGHAICLQLPVPYWCCNPACSNVQEWSELELVSCKVSRCAGCATARFCSKSCQQRCWQGQHAPVCKRIAAARKGQHKE
;
A
#
# COMPACT_ATOMS: atom_id res chain seq x y z
N MET A 1 3.41 22.46 5.19
CA MET A 1 2.21 21.79 5.76
C MET A 1 1.02 21.78 4.79
N ALA A 2 0.61 22.92 4.19
CA ALA A 2 -0.56 22.98 3.30
C ALA A 2 -0.49 22.07 2.05
N LEU A 3 0.67 22.02 1.37
CA LEU A 3 0.84 21.19 0.16
C LEU A 3 0.70 19.69 0.45
N GLN A 4 1.14 19.26 1.64
CA GLN A 4 1.08 17.87 2.07
C GLN A 4 -0.34 17.45 2.45
N GLN A 5 -1.11 18.36 3.05
CA GLN A 5 -2.54 18.15 3.32
C GLN A 5 -3.36 18.10 2.04
N PHE A 6 -3.07 18.98 1.07
CA PHE A 6 -3.70 18.95 -0.25
C PHE A 6 -3.40 17.64 -0.98
N GLY A 7 -2.14 17.19 -0.97
CA GLY A 7 -1.76 15.89 -1.52
C GLY A 7 -2.53 14.73 -0.88
N HIS A 8 -2.69 14.74 0.44
CA HIS A 8 -3.47 13.72 1.15
C HIS A 8 -4.95 13.72 0.73
N ALA A 9 -5.58 14.90 0.60
CA ALA A 9 -6.97 15.02 0.19
C ALA A 9 -7.22 14.54 -1.25
N ILE A 10 -6.27 14.79 -2.17
CA ILE A 10 -6.35 14.28 -3.54
C ILE A 10 -6.15 12.77 -3.58
N CYS A 11 -5.18 12.25 -2.82
CA CYS A 11 -5.02 10.82 -2.66
C CYS A 11 -6.35 10.20 -2.23
N LEU A 12 -6.99 10.62 -1.12
CA LEU A 12 -8.24 10.02 -0.62
C LEU A 12 -9.41 9.90 -1.64
N GLN A 13 -9.39 10.62 -2.76
CA GLN A 13 -10.38 10.52 -3.84
C GLN A 13 -10.05 9.49 -4.92
N LEU A 14 -8.82 8.97 -4.98
CA LEU A 14 -8.43 7.91 -5.90
C LEU A 14 -8.85 6.54 -5.37
N PRO A 15 -9.06 5.53 -6.23
CA PRO A 15 -9.30 4.17 -5.79
C PRO A 15 -8.10 3.65 -4.98
N VAL A 16 -8.29 3.53 -3.67
CA VAL A 16 -7.36 2.99 -2.67
C VAL A 16 -6.63 1.69 -3.08
N PRO A 17 -7.22 0.74 -3.85
CA PRO A 17 -6.53 -0.50 -4.19
C PRO A 17 -5.23 -0.33 -4.99
N TYR A 18 -4.87 0.86 -5.47
CA TYR A 18 -3.73 1.06 -6.36
C TYR A 18 -2.56 1.85 -5.78
N TRP A 19 -2.62 2.26 -4.51
CA TRP A 19 -1.52 3.04 -3.93
C TRP A 19 -0.44 2.18 -3.27
N CYS A 20 0.77 2.73 -3.30
CA CYS A 20 1.83 2.27 -2.43
C CYS A 20 1.48 2.61 -0.97
N CYS A 21 1.45 1.61 -0.10
CA CYS A 21 1.17 1.81 1.33
C CYS A 21 2.35 2.43 2.11
N ASN A 22 3.44 2.84 1.44
CA ASN A 22 4.53 3.56 2.08
C ASN A 22 4.22 5.07 2.08
N PRO A 23 3.92 5.70 3.24
CA PRO A 23 3.54 7.12 3.30
C PRO A 23 4.69 8.07 2.97
N ALA A 24 5.94 7.59 3.03
CA ALA A 24 7.13 8.32 2.61
C ALA A 24 7.49 8.09 1.14
N CYS A 25 6.63 7.41 0.37
CA CYS A 25 6.83 7.20 -1.05
C CYS A 25 6.55 8.49 -1.81
N SER A 26 7.61 9.17 -2.25
CA SER A 26 7.55 10.26 -3.21
C SER A 26 7.88 9.80 -4.64
N ASN A 27 7.97 8.48 -4.86
CA ASN A 27 8.35 7.96 -6.16
C ASN A 27 7.24 8.23 -7.18
N VAL A 28 7.51 9.19 -8.05
CA VAL A 28 6.73 9.50 -9.26
C VAL A 28 7.39 8.91 -10.52
N GLN A 29 8.52 8.20 -10.38
CA GLN A 29 9.20 7.58 -11.51
C GLN A 29 8.39 6.37 -12.02
N GLU A 30 7.65 6.65 -13.08
CA GLU A 30 7.35 5.80 -14.25
C GLU A 30 6.42 4.59 -14.10
N TRP A 31 5.97 4.23 -12.90
CA TRP A 31 4.90 3.23 -12.80
C TRP A 31 3.58 3.97 -12.92
N SER A 32 3.01 3.97 -14.13
CA SER A 32 1.63 4.44 -14.35
C SER A 32 0.70 3.73 -13.37
N GLU A 33 -0.39 4.39 -12.98
CA GLU A 33 -1.44 3.76 -12.16
C GLU A 33 -1.84 2.40 -12.75
N LEU A 34 -1.79 2.26 -14.08
CA LEU A 34 -2.01 1.00 -14.80
C LEU A 34 -1.02 -0.12 -14.43
N GLU A 35 0.28 0.12 -14.29
CA GLU A 35 1.26 -0.91 -13.88
C GLU A 35 1.12 -1.27 -12.38
N LEU A 36 0.67 -0.32 -11.54
CA LEU A 36 0.27 -0.56 -10.15
C LEU A 36 -1.01 -1.44 -10.06
N VAL A 37 -1.95 -1.24 -10.99
CA VAL A 37 -3.19 -2.02 -11.10
C VAL A 37 -2.93 -3.41 -11.70
N SER A 38 -2.00 -3.53 -12.65
CA SER A 38 -1.69 -4.74 -13.44
C SER A 38 -0.93 -5.84 -12.68
N CYS A 39 -0.87 -5.79 -11.35
CA CYS A 39 -0.28 -6.84 -10.49
C CYS A 39 1.22 -7.12 -10.67
N LYS A 40 1.98 -6.26 -11.38
CA LYS A 40 3.46 -6.31 -11.35
C LYS A 40 4.06 -5.78 -10.03
N VAL A 41 3.27 -5.03 -9.28
CA VAL A 41 3.63 -4.57 -7.93
C VAL A 41 3.35 -5.63 -6.88
N SER A 42 4.31 -5.77 -5.96
CA SER A 42 4.31 -6.79 -4.93
C SER A 42 3.24 -6.50 -3.88
N ARG A 43 2.16 -7.29 -3.88
CA ARG A 43 1.32 -7.43 -2.69
C ARG A 43 2.17 -8.01 -1.56
N CYS A 44 1.95 -7.55 -0.34
CA CYS A 44 2.59 -8.18 0.81
C CYS A 44 2.16 -9.65 0.89
N ALA A 45 3.11 -10.59 0.81
CA ALA A 45 2.83 -12.02 0.88
C ALA A 45 2.15 -12.45 2.20
N GLY A 46 2.34 -11.68 3.29
CA GLY A 46 1.75 -11.97 4.59
C GLY A 46 0.27 -11.63 4.70
N CYS A 47 -0.13 -10.42 4.28
CA CYS A 47 -1.52 -9.97 4.40
C CYS A 47 -2.31 -9.99 3.09
N ALA A 48 -1.65 -10.12 1.94
CA ALA A 48 -2.21 -10.09 0.58
C ALA A 48 -3.06 -8.84 0.23
N THR A 49 -3.06 -7.82 1.10
CA THR A 49 -3.88 -6.60 0.96
C THR A 49 -3.03 -5.38 0.65
N ALA A 50 -1.96 -5.14 1.44
CA ALA A 50 -1.10 -3.98 1.23
C ALA A 50 -0.29 -4.13 -0.07
N ARG A 51 -0.19 -3.04 -0.84
CA ARG A 51 0.59 -2.97 -2.08
C ARG A 51 1.78 -2.04 -1.92
N PHE A 52 2.88 -2.40 -2.56
CA PHE A 52 4.09 -1.58 -2.58
C PHE A 52 4.63 -1.50 -4.00
N CYS A 53 5.03 -0.30 -4.41
CA CYS A 53 5.64 -0.10 -5.73
C CYS A 53 7.02 -0.78 -5.86
N SER A 54 7.69 -1.07 -4.74
CA SER A 54 8.98 -1.75 -4.70
C SER A 54 9.21 -2.49 -3.37
N LYS A 55 10.15 -3.44 -3.35
CA LYS A 55 10.61 -4.10 -2.11
C LYS A 55 11.19 -3.09 -1.11
N SER A 56 11.84 -2.03 -1.57
CA SER A 56 12.38 -0.98 -0.71
C SER A 56 11.27 -0.22 0.02
N CYS A 57 10.17 0.10 -0.68
CA CYS A 57 8.99 0.71 -0.05
C CYS A 57 8.33 -0.23 0.96
N GLN A 58 8.26 -1.53 0.66
CA GLN A 58 7.78 -2.52 1.61
C GLN A 58 8.66 -2.54 2.88
N GLN A 59 9.98 -2.61 2.76
CA GLN A 59 10.89 -2.69 3.90
C GLN A 59 10.85 -1.43 4.77
N ARG A 60 10.84 -0.24 4.15
CA ARG A 60 10.73 1.03 4.88
C ARG A 60 9.40 1.14 5.63
N CYS A 61 8.30 0.77 4.98
CA CYS A 61 6.98 0.75 5.63
C CYS A 61 6.88 -0.37 6.68
N TRP A 62 7.56 -1.50 6.48
CA TRP A 62 7.60 -2.63 7.43
C TRP A 62 8.14 -2.21 8.79
N GLN A 63 9.28 -1.52 8.81
CA GLN A 63 9.91 -1.04 10.04
C GLN A 63 9.08 0.04 10.74
N GLY A 64 8.39 0.91 9.98
CA GLY A 64 7.64 2.02 10.55
C GLY A 64 6.25 1.64 11.08
N GLN A 65 5.44 0.95 10.28
CA GLN A 65 3.99 0.85 10.53
C GLN A 65 3.36 -0.48 10.08
N HIS A 66 3.89 -1.13 9.05
CA HIS A 66 3.20 -2.25 8.44
C HIS A 66 3.31 -3.56 9.25
N ALA A 67 4.41 -3.83 9.95
CA ALA A 67 4.60 -5.08 10.71
C ALA A 67 3.46 -5.42 11.71
N PRO A 68 3.04 -4.51 12.62
CA PRO A 68 1.94 -4.80 13.56
C PRO A 68 0.58 -4.91 12.88
N VAL A 69 0.37 -4.17 11.79
CA VAL A 69 -0.91 -4.14 11.06
C VAL A 69 -1.06 -5.35 10.14
N CYS A 70 0.05 -5.84 9.57
CA CYS A 70 0.07 -6.97 8.63
C CYS A 70 -0.59 -8.22 9.23
N LYS A 71 -0.25 -8.57 10.47
CA LYS A 71 -0.86 -9.72 11.17
C LYS A 71 -2.36 -9.56 11.38
N ARG A 72 -2.82 -8.36 11.73
CA ARG A 72 -4.25 -8.06 11.95
C ARG A 72 -5.04 -8.20 10.66
N ILE A 73 -4.52 -7.65 9.56
CA ILE A 73 -5.13 -7.77 8.24
C ILE A 73 -5.16 -9.24 7.78
N ALA A 74 -4.05 -9.97 7.95
CA ALA A 74 -3.97 -11.38 7.57
C ALA A 74 -4.99 -12.24 8.35
N ALA A 75 -5.16 -11.99 9.65
CA ALA A 75 -6.15 -12.67 10.48
C ALA A 75 -7.59 -12.36 10.05
N ALA A 76 -7.91 -11.08 9.81
CA ALA A 76 -9.22 -10.66 9.33
C ALA A 76 -9.57 -11.32 7.98
N ARG A 77 -8.60 -11.44 7.07
CA ARG A 77 -8.78 -12.10 5.77
C ARG A 77 -9.06 -13.61 5.90
N LYS A 78 -8.38 -14.30 6.83
CA LYS A 78 -8.66 -15.73 7.10
C LYS A 78 -10.04 -15.96 7.70
N GLY A 79 -10.56 -14.98 8.47
CA GLY A 79 -11.91 -15.03 9.01
C GLY A 79 -13.00 -14.93 7.94
N GLN A 80 -12.78 -14.15 6.87
CA GLN A 80 -13.74 -13.93 5.78
C GLN A 80 -13.82 -15.08 4.74
N HIS A 81 -12.90 -16.06 4.78
CA HIS A 81 -12.87 -17.17 3.82
C HIS A 81 -13.49 -18.46 4.39
N LYS A 82 -14.28 -18.33 5.46
CA LYS A 82 -14.83 -19.46 6.23
C LYS A 82 -16.37 -19.46 6.26
N GLU A 83 -17.00 -18.82 5.29
CA GLU A 83 -18.45 -18.79 5.05
C GLU A 83 -18.78 -19.52 3.76
#